data_AF-A0A397NRX9-F1
#
_entry.id   AF-A0A397NRX9-F1
#
_cell.length_a   1.000
_cell.length_b   1.000
_cell.length_c   1.000
_cell.angle_alpha   90.00
_cell.angle_beta   90.00
_cell.angle_gamma   90.00
#
_symmetry.space_group_name_H-M   'P 1'
#
loop_
_entity.id
_entity.type
_entity.pdbx_description
1 polymer ?
#
loop_
_entity_poly.entity_id
_entity_poly.type
_entity_poly.pdbx_seq_one_letter_code
_entity_poly.pdbx_strand_id
1 'polypeptide(L)'
;MRRLAVILVAVILLTACNQRGDDGYAFERQEFNRTHLSVTIVTHPSLADLQRAGGDAGADPGSGRELAAFSTLSATSPACTIHIVDPHVRYEPQWLGHEMAHCIYGRFHR
;
A
#
# COMPACT_ATOMS: atom_id res chain seq x y z
N MET A 1 -0.16 -41.60 4.93
CA MET A 1 0.66 -40.40 5.26
C MET A 1 1.31 -39.75 4.03
N ARG A 2 2.07 -40.48 3.20
CA ARG A 2 2.75 -39.91 2.00
C ARG A 2 1.84 -39.21 0.99
N ARG A 3 0.64 -39.74 0.71
CA ARG A 3 -0.34 -39.13 -0.21
C ARG A 3 -0.99 -37.85 0.34
N LEU A 4 -1.17 -37.76 1.66
CA LEU A 4 -1.72 -36.57 2.31
C LEU A 4 -0.75 -35.39 2.22
N ALA A 5 0.55 -35.65 2.40
CA ALA A 5 1.58 -34.62 2.27
C ALA A 5 1.66 -34.04 0.85
N VAL A 6 1.52 -34.88 -0.19
CA VAL A 6 1.52 -34.43 -1.58
C VAL A 6 0.29 -33.56 -1.90
N ILE A 7 -0.89 -33.94 -1.40
CA ILE A 7 -2.11 -33.14 -1.57
C ILE A 7 -1.98 -31.80 -0.84
N LEU A 8 -1.45 -31.79 0.37
CA LEU A 8 -1.24 -30.56 1.15
C LEU A 8 -0.27 -29.59 0.45
N VAL A 9 0.85 -30.09 -0.08
CA VAL A 9 1.80 -29.27 -0.84
C VAL A 9 1.17 -28.72 -2.12
N ALA A 10 0.39 -29.53 -2.85
CA ALA A 10 -0.30 -29.08 -4.05
C ALA A 10 -1.32 -27.97 -3.76
N VAL A 11 -2.06 -28.06 -2.64
CA VAL A 11 -3.01 -27.03 -2.22
C VAL A 11 -2.30 -25.72 -1.84
N ILE A 12 -1.15 -25.78 -1.16
CA ILE A 12 -0.36 -24.59 -0.78
C ILE A 12 0.20 -23.88 -2.02
N LEU A 13 0.62 -24.62 -3.05
CA LEU A 13 1.13 -24.03 -4.29
C LEU A 13 0.03 -23.32 -5.10
N LEU A 14 -1.23 -23.75 -4.99
CA LEU A 14 -2.35 -23.15 -5.72
C LEU A 14 -2.84 -21.83 -5.07
N THR A 15 -2.60 -21.59 -3.79
CA THR A 15 -3.02 -20.35 -3.12
C THR A 15 -2.03 -19.19 -3.32
N ALA A 16 -0.84 -19.44 -3.87
CA ALA A 16 0.19 -18.42 -4.09
C ALA A 16 -0.10 -17.45 -5.26
N CYS A 17 -1.07 -17.75 -6.13
CA CYS A 17 -1.27 -17.03 -7.40
C CYS A 17 -2.03 -15.69 -7.30
N ASN A 18 -2.41 -15.20 -6.11
CA ASN A 18 -3.19 -13.96 -5.97
C ASN A 18 -2.74 -13.12 -4.77
N GLN A 19 -1.46 -12.72 -4.77
CA GLN A 19 -0.93 -11.82 -3.73
C GLN A 19 -1.63 -10.45 -3.81
N ARG A 20 -2.27 -10.04 -2.72
CA ARG A 20 -2.95 -8.75 -2.58
C ARG A 20 -2.53 -8.10 -1.26
N GLY A 21 -2.51 -6.77 -1.24
CA GLY A 21 -2.40 -6.00 0.00
C GLY A 21 -3.64 -6.16 0.86
N ASP A 22 -3.55 -5.72 2.12
CA ASP A 22 -4.68 -5.72 3.07
C ASP A 22 -5.83 -4.84 2.56
N ASP A 23 -5.52 -3.82 1.74
CA ASP A 23 -6.46 -2.98 1.00
C ASP A 23 -6.99 -3.64 -0.28
N GLY A 24 -6.74 -4.93 -0.50
CA GLY A 24 -7.17 -5.68 -1.67
C GLY A 24 -6.46 -5.31 -2.97
N TYR A 25 -5.53 -4.36 -2.93
CA TYR A 25 -4.75 -3.94 -4.09
C TYR A 25 -3.86 -5.09 -4.58
N ALA A 26 -3.80 -5.28 -5.90
CA ALA A 26 -2.87 -6.19 -6.55
C ALA A 26 -1.88 -5.37 -7.39
N PHE A 27 -0.58 -5.53 -7.11
CA PHE A 27 0.45 -4.86 -7.90
C PHE A 27 0.63 -5.57 -9.25
N GLU A 28 -0.16 -5.19 -10.25
CA GLU A 28 -0.20 -5.91 -11.53
C GLU A 28 1.01 -5.64 -12.42
N ARG A 29 1.50 -4.39 -12.44
CA ARG A 29 2.62 -3.95 -13.27
C ARG A 29 3.28 -2.73 -12.67
N GLN A 30 4.60 -2.74 -12.76
CA GLN A 30 5.47 -1.61 -12.48
C GLN A 30 5.37 -0.53 -13.57
N GLU A 31 5.26 0.73 -13.17
CA GLU A 31 5.26 1.89 -14.08
C GLU A 31 6.65 2.55 -14.17
N PHE A 32 7.38 2.57 -13.06
CA PHE A 32 8.74 3.09 -12.99
C PHE A 32 9.57 2.33 -11.95
N ASN A 33 10.88 2.59 -11.88
CA ASN A 33 11.77 2.00 -10.86
C ASN A 33 12.63 3.09 -10.22
N ARG A 34 12.20 3.62 -9.06
CA ARG A 34 12.96 4.65 -8.34
C ARG A 34 13.86 4.01 -7.29
N THR A 35 15.13 3.85 -7.62
CA THR A 35 16.16 3.43 -6.66
C THR A 35 16.71 4.58 -5.81
N HIS A 36 16.46 5.82 -6.24
CA HIS A 36 16.79 7.05 -5.52
C HIS A 36 15.58 7.96 -5.52
N LEU A 37 15.05 8.27 -4.33
CA LEU A 37 13.93 9.19 -4.13
C LEU A 37 14.01 9.86 -2.76
N SER A 38 13.46 11.07 -2.67
CA SER A 38 13.22 11.72 -1.37
C SER A 38 11.83 11.34 -0.88
N VAL A 39 11.72 10.90 0.37
CA VAL A 39 10.43 10.54 0.98
C VAL A 39 10.15 11.43 2.17
N THR A 40 8.99 12.08 2.16
CA THR A 40 8.44 12.80 3.31
C THR A 40 7.36 11.94 3.95
N ILE A 41 7.45 11.72 5.26
CA ILE A 41 6.41 11.04 6.03
C ILE A 41 5.59 12.07 6.80
N VAL A 42 4.28 12.05 6.61
CA VAL A 42 3.33 12.89 7.33
C VAL A 42 2.47 11.99 8.21
N THR A 43 2.50 12.23 9.52
CA THR A 43 1.67 11.51 10.49
C THR A 43 0.44 12.34 10.84
N HIS A 44 -0.70 11.66 10.96
CA HIS A 44 -1.97 12.25 11.36
C HIS A 44 -2.38 11.73 12.74
N PRO A 45 -2.94 12.57 13.63
CA PRO A 45 -3.27 12.15 15.00
C PRO A 45 -4.45 11.17 15.06
N SER A 46 -5.25 11.08 13.98
CA SER A 46 -6.37 10.16 13.89
C SER A 46 -6.61 9.68 12.45
N LEU A 47 -7.37 8.58 12.32
CA LEU A 47 -7.83 8.08 11.02
C LEU A 47 -8.73 9.12 10.30
N ALA A 48 -9.57 9.85 11.04
CA ALA A 48 -10.44 10.86 10.45
C ALA A 48 -9.65 12.04 9.86
N ASP A 49 -8.54 12.43 10.48
CA ASP A 49 -7.68 13.49 9.95
C ASP A 49 -6.93 13.04 8.69
N LEU A 50 -6.46 11.79 8.68
CA LEU A 50 -5.88 11.17 7.49
C LEU A 50 -6.90 11.13 6.34
N GLN A 51 -8.13 10.67 6.59
CA GLN A 51 -9.18 10.57 5.59
C GLN A 51 -9.55 11.94 5.02
N ARG A 52 -9.60 12.98 5.86
CA ARG A 52 -9.82 14.36 5.41
C ARG A 52 -8.70 14.83 4.48
N ALA A 53 -7.45 14.65 4.90
CA ALA A 53 -6.28 15.01 4.09
C ALA A 53 -6.23 14.22 2.76
N GLY A 54 -6.63 12.95 2.79
CA GLY A 54 -6.75 12.11 1.60
C GLY A 54 -7.81 12.64 0.63
N GLY A 55 -9.00 12.99 1.16
CA GLY A 55 -10.06 13.60 0.36
C GLY A 55 -9.63 14.91 -0.30
N ASP A 56 -8.93 15.78 0.44
CA ASP A 56 -8.38 17.04 -0.09
C ASP A 56 -7.31 16.81 -1.17
N ALA A 57 -6.55 15.71 -1.05
CA ALA A 57 -5.53 15.31 -2.02
C ALA A 57 -6.08 14.51 -3.22
N GLY A 58 -7.38 14.18 -3.22
CA GLY A 58 -8.02 13.35 -4.25
C GLY A 58 -7.67 11.86 -4.15
N ALA A 59 -7.21 11.38 -2.99
CA ALA A 59 -6.97 9.97 -2.74
C ALA A 59 -8.29 9.20 -2.65
N ASP A 60 -8.42 8.14 -3.46
CA ASP A 60 -9.57 7.25 -3.46
C ASP A 60 -9.09 5.82 -3.13
N PRO A 61 -9.51 5.22 -2.00
CA PRO A 61 -9.17 3.85 -1.66
C PRO A 61 -9.93 2.80 -2.50
N GLY A 62 -10.79 3.23 -3.43
CA GLY A 62 -11.67 2.37 -4.19
C GLY A 62 -12.93 1.97 -3.41
N SER A 63 -13.91 1.47 -4.17
CA SER A 63 -15.30 1.21 -3.77
C SER A 63 -15.51 0.74 -2.31
N GLY A 64 -15.99 1.68 -1.48
CA GLY A 64 -16.55 1.42 -0.14
C GLY A 64 -15.52 1.11 0.95
N ARG A 65 -14.23 1.32 0.70
CA ARG A 65 -13.16 1.07 1.68
C ARG A 65 -12.75 2.35 2.41
N GLU A 66 -12.27 2.19 3.64
CA GLU A 66 -11.64 3.29 4.37
C GLU A 66 -10.19 3.49 3.91
N LEU A 67 -9.78 4.75 3.75
CA LEU A 67 -8.41 5.11 3.44
C LEU A 67 -7.53 4.94 4.70
N ALA A 68 -6.62 3.96 4.68
CA ALA A 68 -5.74 3.63 5.82
C ALA A 68 -4.35 4.29 5.74
N ALA A 69 -3.91 4.62 4.52
CA ALA A 69 -2.75 5.45 4.20
C ALA A 69 -2.91 5.94 2.75
N PHE A 70 -2.11 6.91 2.34
CA PHE A 70 -1.98 7.27 0.93
C PHE A 70 -0.61 7.90 0.66
N SER A 71 -0.23 7.96 -0.60
CA SER A 71 0.96 8.66 -1.04
C SER A 71 0.72 9.50 -2.28
N THR A 72 1.51 10.56 -2.42
CA THR A 72 1.47 11.47 -3.56
C THR A 72 2.84 11.55 -4.19
N LEU A 73 2.89 11.53 -5.52
CA LEU A 73 4.13 11.73 -6.28
C LEU A 73 4.32 13.21 -6.62
N SER A 74 5.56 13.69 -6.50
CA SER A 74 5.93 14.97 -7.09
C SER A 74 5.89 14.89 -8.63
N ALA A 75 5.32 15.91 -9.26
CA ALA A 75 5.27 16.03 -10.72
C ALA A 75 6.61 16.45 -11.34
N THR A 76 7.50 17.06 -10.54
CA THR A 76 8.73 17.72 -11.04
C THR A 76 10.02 17.15 -10.47
N SER A 77 9.94 16.24 -9.50
CA SER A 77 11.12 15.66 -8.85
C SER A 77 10.88 14.19 -8.47
N PRO A 78 11.94 13.39 -8.25
CA PRO A 78 11.81 12.04 -7.69
C PRO A 78 11.54 12.13 -6.18
N ALA A 79 10.43 12.77 -5.80
CA ALA A 79 9.97 12.88 -4.43
C ALA A 79 8.58 12.23 -4.27
N CYS A 80 8.34 11.70 -3.08
CA CYS A 80 7.06 11.12 -2.67
C CYS A 80 6.72 11.60 -1.26
N THR A 81 5.44 11.84 -1.00
CA THR A 81 4.94 12.08 0.36
C THR A 81 4.03 10.93 0.73
N ILE A 82 4.26 10.32 1.90
CA ILE A 82 3.43 9.24 2.44
C ILE A 82 2.70 9.77 3.67
N HIS A 83 1.39 9.58 3.71
CA HIS A 83 0.52 9.97 4.81
C HIS A 83 0.02 8.72 5.55
N ILE A 84 0.24 8.68 6.86
CA ILE A 84 -0.18 7.58 7.75
C ILE A 84 -0.81 8.14 9.03
N VAL A 85 -1.55 7.31 9.77
CA VAL A 85 -1.87 7.62 11.17
C VAL A 85 -0.59 7.52 12.01
N ASP A 86 -0.48 8.37 13.04
CA ASP A 86 0.64 8.37 13.97
C ASP A 86 0.86 6.95 14.54
N PRO A 87 2.07 6.36 14.38
CA PRO A 87 2.36 5.01 14.85
C PRO A 87 2.28 4.87 16.38
N HIS A 88 2.34 5.96 17.14
CA HIS A 88 2.09 5.96 18.59
C HIS A 88 0.60 5.78 18.93
N VAL A 89 -0.30 6.14 18.02
CA VAL A 89 -1.75 5.98 18.16
C VAL A 89 -2.20 4.65 17.56
N ARG A 90 -1.72 4.31 16.36
CA ARG A 90 -2.07 3.08 15.64
C ARG A 90 -0.87 2.56 14.85
N TYR A 91 -0.29 1.47 15.33
CA TYR A 91 0.90 0.87 14.71
C TYR A 91 0.52 -0.14 13.63
N GLU A 92 0.52 0.31 12.36
CA GLU A 92 0.20 -0.50 11.18
C GLU A 92 1.26 -0.32 10.08
N PRO A 93 2.47 -0.89 10.28
CA PRO A 93 3.60 -0.68 9.38
C PRO A 93 3.37 -1.22 7.97
N GLN A 94 2.43 -2.14 7.79
CA GLN A 94 2.08 -2.68 6.47
C GLN A 94 1.58 -1.60 5.51
N TRP A 95 0.89 -0.56 6.02
CA TRP A 95 0.43 0.54 5.19
C TRP A 95 1.57 1.44 4.72
N LEU A 96 2.57 1.67 5.59
CA LEU A 96 3.78 2.40 5.19
C LEU A 96 4.55 1.65 4.10
N GLY A 97 4.70 0.32 4.25
CA GLY A 97 5.35 -0.52 3.25
C GLY A 97 4.60 -0.53 1.92
N HIS A 98 3.27 -0.58 1.97
CA HIS A 98 2.39 -0.51 0.81
C HIS A 98 2.52 0.82 0.07
N GLU A 99 2.44 1.95 0.77
CA GLU A 99 2.60 3.27 0.15
C GLU A 99 4.02 3.49 -0.38
N MET A 100 5.04 2.98 0.31
CA MET A 100 6.41 3.01 -0.18
C MET A 100 6.55 2.23 -1.50
N ALA A 101 5.84 1.11 -1.67
CA ALA A 101 5.84 0.37 -2.91
C ALA A 101 5.30 1.22 -4.08
N HIS A 102 4.22 1.97 -3.86
CA HIS A 102 3.72 2.95 -4.85
C HIS A 102 4.75 4.04 -5.16
N CYS A 103 5.42 4.57 -4.14
CA CYS A 103 6.47 5.57 -4.32
C CYS A 103 7.66 5.06 -5.16
N ILE A 104 8.02 3.77 -5.05
CA ILE A 104 9.17 3.17 -5.73
C ILE A 104 8.81 2.68 -7.13
N TYR A 105 7.66 2.04 -7.28
CA TYR A 105 7.30 1.27 -8.47
C TYR A 105 6.18 1.90 -9.32
N GLY A 106 5.49 2.91 -8.77
CA GLY A 106 4.33 3.55 -9.39
C GLY A 106 3.07 2.71 -9.25
N ARG A 107 2.07 3.02 -10.08
CA ARG A 107 0.77 2.37 -10.15
C ARG A 107 -0.04 2.39 -8.86
N PHE A 108 -1.05 3.25 -8.82
CA PHE A 108 -1.98 3.38 -7.70
C PHE A 108 -3.27 2.59 -7.92
N HIS A 109 -4.14 2.63 -6.91
CA HIS A 109 -5.54 2.22 -6.99
C HIS A 109 -6.24 2.90 -8.19
N ARG A 110 -7.20 2.20 -8.79
CA ARG A 110 -7.99 2.67 -9.95
C ARG A 110 -9.46 2.79 -9.59
#